data_AF-A0A8W8L4T5-F1
#
_entry.id   AF-A0A8W8L4T5-F1
#
_cell.length_a   1.000
_cell.length_b   1.000
_cell.length_c   1.000
_cell.angle_alpha   90.00
_cell.angle_beta   90.00
_cell.angle_gamma   90.00
#
_symmetry.space_group_name_H-M   'P 1'
#
loop_
_entity.id
_entity.type
_entity.pdbx_description
1 polymer ?
#
loop_
_entity_poly.entity_id
_entity_poly.type
_entity_poly.pdbx_seq_one_letter_code
_entity_poly.pdbx_strand_id
1 'polypeptide(L)'
;MMMRVLLAILSFSLMFEIPLSVVINEERERYLNCDVYTHSADIPTQNTICHRHFTQRKFYCRTWQCETPRCPLRRQIPRPRDCSYCPNTCTRWGKIYNTGDNYRCQDGSNFCLCIEGENTISTRMATSVYSICR
;
A
#
# COMPACT_ATOMS: atom_id res chain seq x y z
N MET A 1 -22.46 14.11 79.75
CA MET A 1 -23.06 13.00 78.97
C MET A 1 -23.56 13.56 77.65
N MET A 2 -23.27 12.88 76.54
CA MET A 2 -23.69 13.15 75.15
C MET A 2 -22.94 14.22 74.35
N MET A 3 -21.83 13.72 73.80
CA MET A 3 -21.10 14.10 72.61
C MET A 3 -22.02 14.14 71.37
N ARG A 4 -21.94 15.20 70.54
CA ARG A 4 -22.54 15.23 69.19
C ARG A 4 -21.43 15.52 68.18
N VAL A 5 -20.93 14.46 67.55
CA VAL A 5 -20.01 14.54 66.41
C VAL A 5 -20.86 14.62 65.14
N LEU A 6 -20.77 15.74 64.43
CA LEU A 6 -21.35 15.92 63.10
C LEU A 6 -20.39 15.34 62.07
N LEU A 7 -20.71 14.17 61.51
CA LEU A 7 -20.03 13.65 60.32
C LEU A 7 -20.54 14.41 59.08
N ALA A 8 -19.67 15.19 58.46
CA ALA A 8 -19.90 15.74 57.12
C ALA A 8 -19.47 14.71 56.07
N ILE A 9 -20.43 14.20 55.29
CA ILE A 9 -20.17 13.27 54.19
C ILE A 9 -19.88 14.12 52.95
N LEU A 10 -18.60 14.22 52.58
CA LEU A 10 -18.15 14.82 51.31
C LEU A 10 -18.36 13.81 50.18
N SER A 11 -19.45 13.96 49.44
CA SER A 11 -19.71 13.21 48.20
C SER A 11 -18.84 13.78 47.08
N PHE A 12 -17.70 13.14 46.79
CA PHE A 12 -16.82 13.49 45.69
C PHE A 12 -17.32 12.81 44.41
N SER A 13 -18.10 13.54 43.61
CA SER A 13 -18.61 13.08 42.31
C SER A 13 -17.47 13.04 41.29
N LEU A 14 -16.90 11.86 41.05
CA LEU A 14 -15.89 11.66 40.01
C LEU A 14 -16.56 11.73 38.64
N MET A 15 -16.43 12.86 37.94
CA MET A 15 -16.85 13.00 36.54
C MET A 15 -15.76 12.37 35.66
N PHE A 16 -16.02 11.16 35.15
CA PHE A 16 -15.20 10.53 34.11
C PHE A 16 -15.64 11.08 32.75
N GLU A 17 -14.92 12.05 32.20
CA GLU A 17 -15.06 12.42 30.80
C GLU A 17 -14.35 11.36 29.95
N ILE A 18 -15.13 10.51 29.26
CA ILE A 18 -14.60 9.61 28.25
C ILE A 18 -14.51 10.41 26.94
N PRO A 19 -13.31 10.73 26.42
CA PRO A 19 -13.21 11.38 25.13
C PRO A 19 -13.72 10.42 24.05
N LEU A 20 -14.80 10.81 23.37
CA LEU A 20 -15.32 10.08 22.21
C LEU A 20 -14.40 10.36 21.02
N SER A 21 -13.34 9.56 20.85
CA SER A 21 -12.56 9.61 19.60
C SER A 21 -13.37 8.93 18.50
N VAL A 22 -14.03 9.72 17.65
CA VAL A 22 -14.66 9.21 16.42
C VAL A 22 -13.55 8.86 15.45
N VAL A 23 -13.25 7.56 15.32
CA VAL A 23 -12.40 7.05 14.25
C VAL A 23 -13.25 7.00 12.99
N ILE A 24 -13.16 8.03 12.15
CA ILE A 24 -13.74 7.99 10.80
C ILE A 24 -12.85 7.04 10.00
N ASN A 25 -13.29 5.78 9.89
CA ASN A 25 -12.67 4.83 8.99
C ASN A 25 -13.19 5.18 7.60
N GLU A 26 -12.45 5.99 6.83
CA GLU A 26 -12.77 6.22 5.41
C GLU A 26 -12.69 4.87 4.71
N GLU A 27 -13.85 4.24 4.49
CA GLU A 27 -13.96 3.00 3.76
C GLU A 27 -13.59 3.28 2.30
N ARG A 28 -12.31 3.09 1.97
CA ARG A 28 -11.79 3.27 0.62
C ARG A 28 -12.40 2.21 -0.28
N GLU A 29 -13.08 2.64 -1.34
CA GLU A 29 -13.63 1.74 -2.35
C GLU A 29 -12.50 0.85 -2.91
N ARG A 30 -12.78 -0.46 -3.02
CA ARG A 30 -11.83 -1.45 -3.51
C ARG A 30 -12.42 -2.28 -4.64
N TYR A 31 -11.57 -2.60 -5.60
CA TYR A 31 -11.86 -3.56 -6.65
C TYR A 31 -10.74 -4.58 -6.69
N LEU A 32 -11.04 -5.82 -6.27
CA LEU A 32 -10.04 -6.86 -6.05
C LEU A 32 -8.92 -6.33 -5.15
N ASN A 33 -7.66 -6.30 -5.60
CA ASN A 33 -6.54 -5.76 -4.84
C ASN A 33 -6.13 -4.32 -5.23
N CYS A 34 -6.98 -3.62 -5.99
CA CYS A 34 -6.84 -2.19 -6.23
C CYS A 34 -7.69 -1.38 -5.26
N ASP A 35 -7.12 -0.26 -4.85
CA ASP A 35 -7.85 0.86 -4.31
C ASP A 35 -8.44 1.69 -5.47
N VAL A 36 -9.64 2.25 -5.26
CA VAL A 36 -10.38 2.99 -6.28
C VAL A 36 -10.47 4.46 -5.91
N TYR A 37 -10.10 5.34 -6.85
CA TYR A 37 -10.07 6.79 -6.66
C TYR A 37 -10.91 7.49 -7.71
N THR A 38 -11.54 8.60 -7.34
CA THR A 38 -12.29 9.49 -8.26
C THR A 38 -11.47 10.70 -8.68
N HIS A 39 -10.57 11.18 -7.81
CA HIS A 39 -9.67 12.30 -8.10
C HIS A 39 -8.22 11.83 -8.17
N SER A 40 -7.46 12.37 -9.12
CA SER A 40 -6.04 12.02 -9.27
C SER A 40 -5.15 12.57 -8.16
N ALA A 41 -5.61 13.58 -7.43
CA ALA A 41 -4.87 14.17 -6.30
C ALA A 41 -4.76 13.20 -5.11
N ASP A 42 -5.70 12.26 -4.99
CA ASP A 42 -5.77 11.30 -3.90
C ASP A 42 -4.91 10.05 -4.18
N ILE A 43 -4.39 9.91 -5.40
CA ILE A 43 -3.60 8.76 -5.83
C ILE A 43 -2.20 8.83 -5.21
N PRO A 44 -1.73 7.75 -4.56
CA PRO A 44 -0.36 7.69 -4.06
C PRO A 44 0.67 7.86 -5.17
N THR A 45 1.72 8.65 -4.91
CA THR A 45 2.71 9.03 -5.93
C THR A 45 3.88 8.07 -6.04
N GLN A 46 4.03 7.15 -5.09
CA GLN A 46 5.13 6.19 -4.99
C GLN A 46 4.60 4.76 -5.02
N ASN A 47 5.35 3.84 -5.62
CA ASN A 47 5.09 2.40 -5.63
C ASN A 47 3.66 2.07 -6.03
N THR A 48 3.17 2.77 -7.06
CA THR A 48 1.77 2.74 -7.45
C THR A 48 1.66 2.71 -8.96
N ILE A 49 0.79 1.82 -9.46
CA ILE A 49 0.32 1.87 -10.84
C ILE A 49 -1.19 2.07 -10.83
N CYS A 50 -1.70 2.77 -11.83
CA CYS A 50 -3.13 3.00 -11.97
C CYS A 50 -3.61 2.70 -13.38
N HIS A 51 -4.81 2.11 -13.47
CA HIS A 51 -5.60 2.08 -14.70
C HIS A 51 -6.72 3.10 -14.60
N ARG A 52 -6.83 3.99 -15.59
CA ARG A 52 -7.95 4.95 -15.66
C ARG A 52 -9.09 4.35 -16.46
N HIS A 53 -10.26 4.23 -15.84
CA HIS A 53 -11.48 3.80 -16.50
C HIS A 53 -12.31 5.02 -16.93
N PHE A 54 -12.23 5.38 -18.20
CA PHE A 54 -12.76 6.67 -18.71
C PHE A 54 -14.27 6.81 -18.57
N THR A 55 -15.04 5.75 -18.81
CA THR A 55 -16.51 5.80 -18.77
C THR A 55 -17.05 6.01 -17.34
N GLN A 56 -16.37 5.43 -16.35
CA GLN A 56 -16.74 5.57 -14.94
C GLN A 56 -16.02 6.75 -14.26
N ARG A 57 -15.06 7.38 -14.94
CA ARG A 57 -14.19 8.44 -14.40
C ARG A 57 -13.49 8.03 -13.08
N LYS A 58 -13.10 6.76 -12.98
CA LYS A 58 -12.41 6.19 -11.82
C LYS A 58 -10.98 5.78 -12.16
N PHE A 59 -10.12 5.76 -11.15
CA PHE A 59 -8.76 5.23 -11.20
C PHE A 59 -8.68 3.99 -10.32
N TYR A 60 -8.17 2.91 -10.88
CA TYR A 60 -7.97 1.65 -10.19
C TYR A 60 -6.48 1.49 -9.97
N CYS A 61 -6.03 1.71 -8.73
CA CYS A 61 -4.63 1.78 -8.42
C CYS A 61 -4.21 0.66 -7.49
N ARG A 62 -3.09 0.04 -7.83
CA ARG A 62 -2.43 -0.96 -6.98
C ARG A 62 -1.17 -0.34 -6.42
N THR A 63 -1.04 -0.37 -5.10
CA THR A 63 0.15 0.07 -4.37
C THR A 63 0.91 -1.13 -3.81
N TRP A 64 2.23 -1.02 -3.68
CA TRP A 64 3.04 -2.07 -3.08
C TRP A 64 4.06 -1.54 -2.09
N GLN A 65 4.52 -2.45 -1.23
CA GLN A 65 5.66 -2.22 -0.35
C GLN A 65 6.92 -2.80 -0.99
N CYS A 66 8.03 -2.11 -0.83
CA CYS A 66 9.31 -2.53 -1.37
C CYS A 66 10.00 -3.55 -0.47
N GLU A 67 10.41 -4.67 -1.06
CA GLU A 67 11.40 -5.57 -0.50
C GLU A 67 12.74 -4.84 -0.37
N THR A 68 13.48 -5.15 0.70
CA THR A 68 14.76 -4.50 0.95
C THR A 68 15.84 -5.09 0.05
N PRO A 69 16.55 -4.28 -0.77
CA PRO A 69 17.62 -4.79 -1.61
C PRO A 69 18.77 -5.37 -0.79
N ARG A 70 19.30 -6.52 -1.21
CA ARG A 70 20.38 -7.23 -0.49
C ARG A 70 21.75 -6.56 -0.61
N CYS A 71 21.92 -5.65 -1.56
CA CYS A 71 23.17 -4.93 -1.76
C CYS A 71 23.25 -3.67 -0.87
N PRO A 72 24.47 -3.22 -0.51
CA PRO A 72 24.67 -1.99 0.27
C PRO A 72 24.05 -0.76 -0.40
N LEU A 73 23.57 0.20 0.37
CA LEU A 73 22.89 1.42 -0.12
C LEU A 73 23.64 2.13 -1.26
N ARG A 74 24.97 2.23 -1.15
CA ARG A 74 25.85 2.83 -2.18
C ARG A 74 25.82 2.14 -3.56
N ARG A 75 25.31 0.91 -3.63
CA ARG A 75 25.17 0.13 -4.88
C ARG A 75 23.72 -0.01 -5.33
N GLN A 76 22.77 0.50 -4.54
CA GLN A 76 21.36 0.44 -4.93
C GLN A 76 21.12 1.45 -6.04
N ILE A 77 20.37 1.01 -7.05
CA ILE A 77 19.96 1.82 -8.18
C ILE A 77 18.56 2.36 -7.84
N PRO A 78 18.39 3.67 -7.63
CA PRO A 78 17.09 4.25 -7.29
C PRO A 78 16.18 4.29 -8.51
N ARG A 79 14.87 4.17 -8.29
CA ARG A 79 13.87 4.34 -9.33
C ARG A 79 12.87 5.44 -8.99
N PRO A 80 12.60 6.37 -9.92
CA PRO A 80 11.53 7.33 -9.72
C PRO A 80 10.18 6.60 -9.60
N ARG A 81 9.50 6.80 -8.47
CA ARG A 81 8.14 6.27 -8.19
C ARG A 81 8.04 4.75 -8.03
N ASP A 82 9.16 4.06 -7.87
CA ASP A 82 9.20 2.61 -7.61
C ASP A 82 10.37 2.26 -6.66
N CYS A 83 10.53 0.98 -6.39
CA CYS A 83 11.50 0.46 -5.45
C CYS A 83 12.93 0.49 -6.00
N SER A 84 13.88 0.81 -5.12
CA SER A 84 15.32 0.68 -5.43
C SER A 84 15.71 -0.78 -5.57
N TYR A 85 16.76 -1.06 -6.33
CA TYR A 85 17.16 -2.43 -6.64
C TYR A 85 18.68 -2.59 -6.75
N CYS A 86 19.15 -3.83 -6.87
CA CYS A 86 20.57 -4.15 -6.98
C CYS A 86 20.97 -4.40 -8.44
N PRO A 87 22.25 -4.22 -8.80
CA PRO A 87 22.76 -4.72 -10.07
C PRO A 87 22.41 -6.20 -10.26
N ASN A 88 22.10 -6.60 -11.49
CA ASN A 88 21.70 -7.97 -11.87
C ASN A 88 20.41 -8.46 -11.19
N THR A 89 19.52 -7.54 -10.84
CA THR A 89 18.18 -7.85 -10.35
C THR A 89 17.13 -7.04 -11.08
N CYS A 90 15.89 -7.53 -11.05
CA CYS A 90 14.71 -6.79 -11.46
C CYS A 90 13.85 -6.52 -10.24
N THR A 91 13.22 -5.35 -10.19
CA THR A 91 12.16 -5.10 -9.20
C THR A 91 10.81 -4.97 -9.88
N ARG A 92 9.83 -5.74 -9.42
CA ARG A 92 8.45 -5.68 -9.90
C ARG A 92 7.49 -5.80 -8.75
N TRP A 93 6.59 -4.81 -8.61
CA TRP A 93 5.54 -4.81 -7.58
C TRP A 93 6.10 -4.94 -6.18
N GLY A 94 7.26 -4.32 -5.96
CA GLY A 94 7.95 -4.35 -4.68
C GLY A 94 8.72 -5.63 -4.39
N LYS A 95 8.74 -6.60 -5.30
CA LYS A 95 9.53 -7.82 -5.15
C LYS A 95 10.80 -7.77 -5.98
N ILE A 96 11.88 -8.31 -5.45
CA ILE A 96 13.19 -8.36 -6.11
C ILE A 96 13.42 -9.76 -6.66
N TYR A 97 13.81 -9.84 -7.92
CA TYR A 97 14.11 -11.08 -8.65
C TYR A 97 15.53 -11.02 -9.18
N ASN A 98 16.26 -12.13 -9.14
CA ASN A 98 17.57 -12.22 -9.78
C ASN A 98 17.40 -12.35 -11.29
N THR A 99 18.40 -11.90 -12.05
CA THR A 99 18.45 -12.18 -13.49
C THR A 99 18.38 -13.70 -13.73
N GLY A 100 17.48 -14.11 -14.63
CA GLY A 100 17.17 -15.51 -14.91
C GLY A 100 15.94 -16.04 -14.17
N ASP A 101 15.46 -15.35 -13.13
CA ASP A 101 14.28 -15.79 -12.38
C ASP A 101 13.00 -15.66 -13.23
N ASN A 102 12.18 -16.71 -13.17
CA ASN A 102 10.82 -16.71 -13.71
C ASN A 102 9.81 -16.48 -12.57
N TYR A 103 8.88 -15.56 -12.77
CA TYR A 103 7.84 -15.22 -11.78
C TYR A 103 6.50 -14.93 -12.44
N ARG A 104 5.43 -14.91 -11.64
CA ARG A 104 4.11 -14.51 -12.11
C ARG A 104 4.09 -13.01 -12.42
N CYS A 105 3.66 -12.66 -13.62
CA CYS A 105 3.42 -11.28 -14.01
C CYS A 105 2.29 -10.65 -13.17
N GLN A 106 2.14 -9.33 -13.30
CA GLN A 106 1.12 -8.56 -12.59
C GLN A 106 -0.30 -9.11 -12.77
N ASP A 107 -0.61 -9.58 -13.98
CA ASP A 107 -1.93 -10.13 -14.34
C ASP A 107 -2.25 -11.49 -13.71
N GLY A 108 -1.33 -12.04 -12.91
CA GLY A 108 -1.44 -13.35 -12.27
C GLY A 108 -1.55 -14.52 -13.25
N SER A 109 -1.43 -14.28 -14.56
CA SER A 109 -1.73 -15.25 -15.61
C SER A 109 -0.48 -15.58 -16.43
N ASN A 110 0.31 -14.57 -16.76
CA ASN A 110 1.51 -14.72 -17.54
C ASN A 110 2.72 -15.00 -16.64
N PHE A 111 3.76 -15.57 -17.25
CA PHE A 111 5.09 -15.68 -16.66
C PHE A 111 5.98 -14.58 -17.21
N CYS A 112 6.79 -14.03 -16.33
CA CYS A 112 7.72 -12.96 -16.58
C CYS A 112 9.12 -13.47 -16.28
N LEU A 113 10.06 -13.21 -17.18
CA LEU A 113 11.47 -13.50 -16.99
C LEU A 113 12.21 -12.21 -16.65
N CYS A 114 12.92 -12.19 -15.53
CA CYS A 114 13.85 -11.12 -15.22
C CYS A 114 15.10 -11.27 -16.10
N ILE A 115 15.36 -10.27 -16.94
CA ILE A 115 16.59 -10.17 -17.72
C ILE A 115 17.44 -9.02 -17.18
N GLU A 116 18.71 -8.96 -17.60
CA GLU A 116 19.66 -7.98 -17.08
C GLU A 116 19.19 -6.53 -17.27
N GLY A 117 19.63 -5.65 -16.36
CA GLY A 117 19.32 -4.22 -16.43
C GLY A 117 17.85 -3.92 -16.19
N GLU A 118 17.23 -4.66 -15.26
CA GLU A 118 15.83 -4.53 -14.86
C GLU A 118 14.81 -4.89 -15.95
N ASN A 119 15.23 -5.31 -17.13
CA ASN A 119 14.26 -5.59 -18.19
C ASN A 119 13.45 -6.85 -17.84
N THR A 120 12.21 -6.90 -18.30
CA THR A 120 11.36 -8.08 -18.13
C THR A 120 10.75 -8.44 -19.46
N ILE A 121 10.80 -9.71 -19.81
CA ILE A 121 10.07 -10.24 -20.97
C ILE A 121 8.84 -10.96 -20.44
N SER A 122 7.71 -10.73 -21.10
CA SER A 122 6.46 -11.46 -20.84
C SER A 122 5.82 -11.89 -22.14
N THR A 123 5.07 -12.99 -22.08
CA THR A 123 4.23 -13.46 -23.19
C THR A 123 3.08 -12.51 -23.49
N ARG A 124 2.59 -11.74 -22.52
CA ARG A 124 1.53 -10.72 -22.70
C ARG A 124 1.67 -9.60 -21.67
N MET A 125 1.25 -8.38 -22.03
CA MET A 125 1.20 -7.26 -21.11
C MET A 125 -0.20 -7.11 -20.50
N ALA A 126 -0.25 -6.74 -19.21
CA ALA A 126 -1.50 -6.37 -18.54
C ALA A 126 -2.01 -5.02 -19.08
N THR A 127 -3.21 -4.99 -19.66
CA THR A 127 -3.78 -3.79 -20.29
C THR A 127 -5.18 -3.41 -19.77
N SER A 128 -5.81 -4.25 -18.95
CA SER A 128 -7.15 -4.03 -18.40
C SER A 128 -7.14 -3.82 -16.89
N VAL A 129 -8.19 -3.18 -16.36
CA VAL A 129 -8.44 -3.07 -14.91
C VAL A 129 -8.33 -4.43 -14.24
N TYR A 130 -8.99 -5.45 -14.81
CA TYR A 130 -8.96 -6.80 -14.27
C TYR A 130 -7.53 -7.36 -14.18
N SER A 131 -6.71 -7.17 -15.21
CA SER A 131 -5.32 -7.63 -15.19
C SER A 131 -4.41 -6.84 -14.24
N ILE A 132 -4.73 -5.58 -13.95
CA ILE A 132 -3.91 -4.75 -13.03
C ILE A 132 -4.25 -5.04 -11.57
N CYS A 133 -5.53 -5.29 -11.29
CA CYS A 133 -6.11 -5.42 -9.96
C CYS A 133 -6.26 -6.86 -9.46
N ARG A 134 -5.70 -7.84 -10.17
CA ARG A 134 -5.79 -9.26 -9.78
C ARG A 134 -4.85 -9.62 -8.65
#